data_AF-A0A3M8CWN7-F1
#
_entry.id   AF-A0A3M8CWN7-F1
#
_cell.length_a   1.000
_cell.length_b   1.000
_cell.length_c   1.000
_cell.angle_alpha   90.00
_cell.angle_beta   90.00
_cell.angle_gamma   90.00
#
_symmetry.space_group_name_H-M   'P 1'
#
loop_
_entity.id
_entity.type
_entity.pdbx_description
1 polymer ?
#
loop_
_entity_poly.entity_id
_entity_poly.type
_entity_poly.pdbx_seq_one_letter_code
_entity_poly.pdbx_strand_id
1 'polypeptide(L)'
;MVVIVNGKEYQALQLGTVMTHPAYRHQGLAAKLINYILNKYGNEYDFTYLFANDKVLNFYPKFGFERVQESSFKVKASDLKKQVTPKSTLRKLDVNIQANLEGIVHHLISDETKMIHFSFMPERDYENIQSEPRTESDDILFVRPNLIEREKEILFPLTAHA
;
A
#
# COMPACT_ATOMS: atom_id res chain seq x y z
N MET A 1 9.52 0.48 8.26
CA MET A 1 8.65 1.67 8.07
C MET A 1 7.35 1.46 8.80
N VAL A 2 6.59 2.51 9.11
CA VAL A 2 5.24 2.35 9.66
C VAL A 2 4.25 2.22 8.50
N VAL A 3 3.42 1.18 8.55
CA VAL A 3 2.27 0.98 7.67
C VAL A 3 1.02 1.14 8.52
N ILE A 4 0.10 1.97 8.07
CA ILE A 4 -1.20 2.12 8.72
C ILE A 4 -2.17 1.21 7.98
N VAL A 5 -2.78 0.26 8.68
CA VAL A 5 -3.88 -0.56 8.18
C VAL A 5 -5.06 -0.37 9.12
N ASN A 6 -6.19 0.08 8.59
CA ASN A 6 -7.42 0.30 9.36
C ASN A 6 -7.27 1.19 10.61
N GLY A 7 -6.41 2.20 10.52
CA GLY A 7 -6.11 3.12 11.64
C GLY A 7 -5.15 2.55 12.68
N LYS A 8 -4.66 1.32 12.50
CA LYS A 8 -3.63 0.72 13.34
C LYS A 8 -2.28 0.79 12.66
N GLU A 9 -1.28 1.23 13.42
CA GLU A 9 0.12 1.25 12.99
C GLU A 9 0.77 -0.12 13.12
N TYR A 10 1.55 -0.48 12.10
CA TYR A 10 2.34 -1.70 12.05
C TYR A 10 3.78 -1.36 11.61
N GLN A 11 4.77 -1.88 12.35
CA GLN A 11 6.16 -1.85 11.96
C GLN A 11 6.41 -2.90 10.88
N ALA A 12 6.67 -2.43 9.66
CA ALA A 12 6.86 -3.28 8.49
C ALA A 12 8.31 -3.28 8.01
N LEU A 13 8.82 -4.46 7.65
CA LEU A 13 10.10 -4.63 6.96
C LEU A 13 9.85 -4.87 5.46
N GLN A 14 10.32 -3.96 4.61
CA GLN A 14 10.27 -4.15 3.16
C GLN A 14 11.54 -4.84 2.66
N LEU A 15 11.40 -5.88 1.84
CA LEU A 15 12.49 -6.44 1.05
C LEU A 15 12.43 -5.88 -0.37
N GLY A 16 13.24 -4.86 -0.64
CA GLY A 16 13.38 -4.26 -1.97
C GLY A 16 14.55 -4.84 -2.75
N THR A 17 14.49 -4.74 -4.09
CA THR A 17 15.65 -4.94 -4.99
C THR A 17 16.40 -6.27 -4.84
N VAL A 18 15.71 -7.34 -4.44
CA VAL A 18 16.34 -8.66 -4.28
C VAL A 18 16.81 -9.15 -5.65
N MET A 19 18.13 -9.23 -5.83
CA MET A 19 18.73 -9.66 -7.08
C MET A 19 19.89 -10.62 -6.83
N THR A 20 20.09 -11.54 -7.77
CA THR A 20 21.30 -12.34 -7.88
C THR A 20 21.89 -12.12 -9.27
N HIS A 21 23.18 -11.77 -9.30
CA HIS A 21 23.92 -11.58 -10.54
C HIS A 21 23.76 -12.81 -11.46
N PRO A 22 23.54 -12.66 -12.78
CA PRO A 22 23.22 -13.76 -13.68
C PRO A 22 24.16 -14.98 -13.58
N ALA A 23 25.47 -14.73 -13.50
CA ALA A 23 26.50 -15.78 -13.38
C ALA A 23 26.42 -16.61 -12.07
N TYR A 24 25.68 -16.14 -11.06
CA TYR A 24 25.57 -16.76 -9.74
C TYR A 24 24.15 -17.23 -9.39
N ARG A 25 23.24 -17.23 -10.36
CA ARG A 25 21.86 -17.72 -10.18
C ARG A 25 21.86 -19.23 -9.96
N HIS A 26 20.77 -19.75 -9.39
CA HIS A 26 20.55 -21.18 -9.14
C HIS A 26 21.51 -21.86 -8.15
N GLN A 27 22.37 -21.10 -7.45
CA GLN A 27 23.27 -21.60 -6.40
C GLN A 27 22.69 -21.47 -4.97
N GLY A 28 21.41 -21.12 -4.85
CA GLY A 28 20.73 -20.92 -3.56
C GLY A 28 21.13 -19.63 -2.82
N LEU A 29 21.89 -18.72 -3.44
CA LEU A 29 22.34 -17.48 -2.80
C LEU A 29 21.19 -16.57 -2.37
N ALA A 30 20.19 -16.38 -3.22
CA ALA A 30 18.98 -15.62 -2.87
C ALA A 30 18.27 -16.24 -1.66
N ALA A 31 18.16 -17.57 -1.61
CA ALA A 31 17.53 -18.27 -0.49
C ALA A 31 18.32 -18.09 0.82
N LYS A 32 19.65 -18.17 0.76
CA LYS A 32 20.52 -17.89 1.91
C LYS A 32 20.34 -16.45 2.41
N LEU A 33 20.28 -15.48 1.50
CA LEU A 33 20.08 -14.07 1.84
C LEU A 33 18.72 -13.84 2.51
N ILE A 34 17.62 -14.34 1.93
CA ILE A 34 16.28 -14.19 2.50
C ILE A 34 16.21 -14.82 3.89
N ASN A 35 16.70 -16.06 4.05
CA ASN A 35 16.71 -16.72 5.35
C ASN A 35 17.54 -15.95 6.40
N TYR A 36 18.69 -15.40 6.01
CA TYR A 36 19.50 -14.58 6.92
C TYR A 36 18.73 -13.35 7.39
N ILE A 37 18.10 -12.62 6.47
CA ILE A 37 17.31 -11.42 6.80
C ILE A 37 16.14 -11.77 7.73
N LEU A 38 15.38 -12.82 7.40
CA LEU A 38 14.24 -13.25 8.20
C LEU A 38 14.65 -13.72 9.60
N ASN A 39 15.75 -14.46 9.73
CA ASN A 39 16.22 -14.91 11.05
C ASN A 39 16.75 -13.77 11.89
N LYS A 40 17.39 -12.78 11.26
CA LYS A 40 18.01 -11.66 11.96
C LYS A 40 17.00 -10.61 12.38
N TYR A 41 16.10 -10.23 11.48
CA TYR A 41 15.20 -9.08 11.68
C TYR A 41 13.73 -9.48 11.77
N GLY A 42 13.37 -10.71 11.40
CA GLY A 42 11.96 -11.10 11.23
C GLY A 42 11.11 -10.92 12.48
N ASN A 43 11.67 -11.07 13.68
CA ASN A 43 10.93 -10.91 14.94
C ASN A 43 10.90 -9.47 15.48
N GLU A 44 11.61 -8.54 14.84
CA GLU A 44 11.65 -7.13 15.25
C GLU A 44 10.52 -6.30 14.60
N TYR A 45 9.77 -6.89 13.66
CA TYR A 45 8.72 -6.24 12.88
C TYR A 45 7.43 -7.05 12.92
N ASP A 46 6.29 -6.36 12.83
CA ASP A 46 4.97 -6.97 12.83
C ASP A 46 4.74 -7.85 11.59
N PHE A 47 5.33 -7.46 10.47
CA PHE A 47 5.35 -8.26 9.25
C PHE A 47 6.49 -7.87 8.29
N THR A 48 6.80 -8.78 7.37
CA THR A 48 7.71 -8.52 6.25
C THR A 48 6.94 -8.56 4.94
N TYR A 49 7.25 -7.67 4.00
CA TYR A 49 6.59 -7.65 2.69
C TYR A 49 7.57 -7.34 1.55
N LEU A 50 7.16 -7.65 0.33
CA LEU A 50 7.88 -7.34 -0.90
C LEU A 50 6.94 -7.28 -2.10
N PHE A 51 7.38 -6.59 -3.14
CA PHE A 51 6.78 -6.61 -4.46
C PHE A 51 7.62 -7.47 -5.39
N ALA A 52 6.96 -8.33 -6.15
CA ALA A 52 7.62 -9.23 -7.08
C ALA A 52 6.83 -9.37 -8.38
N ASN A 53 7.56 -9.40 -9.49
CA ASN A 53 6.96 -9.69 -10.79
C ASN A 53 6.43 -11.13 -10.91
N ASP A 54 5.61 -11.33 -11.93
CA ASP A 54 4.97 -12.59 -12.31
C ASP A 54 5.94 -13.76 -12.58
N LYS A 55 7.22 -13.50 -12.87
CA LYS A 55 8.22 -14.54 -13.20
C LYS A 55 8.75 -15.30 -11.98
N VAL A 56 8.63 -14.76 -10.77
CA VAL A 56 9.23 -15.36 -9.55
C VAL A 56 8.19 -15.81 -8.52
N LEU A 57 6.97 -16.03 -9.00
CA LEU A 57 5.77 -16.34 -8.23
C LEU A 57 5.84 -17.54 -7.27
N ASN A 58 6.75 -18.49 -7.54
CA ASN A 58 6.93 -19.70 -6.74
C ASN A 58 8.16 -19.64 -5.83
N PHE A 59 8.93 -18.54 -5.85
CA PHE A 59 10.14 -18.40 -5.05
C PHE A 59 9.82 -18.00 -3.62
N TYR A 60 9.09 -16.90 -3.42
CA TYR A 60 8.81 -16.33 -2.09
C TYR A 60 7.93 -17.20 -1.18
N PRO A 61 6.94 -17.97 -1.68
CA PRO A 61 6.18 -18.90 -0.85
C PRO A 61 7.04 -19.92 -0.08
N LYS A 62 8.24 -20.23 -0.58
CA LYS A 62 9.18 -21.15 0.10
C LYS A 62 9.71 -20.61 1.43
N PHE A 63 9.56 -19.31 1.69
CA PHE A 63 10.01 -18.65 2.92
C PHE A 63 8.84 -18.22 3.82
N GLY A 64 7.62 -18.68 3.52
CA GLY A 64 6.40 -18.36 4.28
C GLY A 64 5.75 -17.04 3.88
N PHE A 65 6.10 -16.47 2.73
CA PHE A 65 5.35 -15.35 2.17
C PHE A 65 4.08 -15.85 1.46
N GLU A 66 2.99 -15.14 1.65
CA GLU A 66 1.73 -15.36 0.97
C GLU A 66 1.45 -14.22 -0.01
N ARG A 67 0.77 -14.52 -1.12
CA ARG A 67 0.32 -13.50 -2.05
C ARG A 67 -0.84 -12.74 -1.41
N VAL A 68 -0.77 -11.42 -1.44
CA VAL A 68 -1.84 -10.56 -0.97
C VAL A 68 -2.33 -9.75 -2.16
N GLN A 69 -3.64 -9.78 -2.37
CA GLN A 69 -4.29 -8.94 -3.36
C GLN A 69 -4.49 -7.56 -2.74
N GLU A 70 -3.85 -6.53 -3.30
CA GLU A 70 -4.09 -5.16 -2.86
C GLU A 70 -5.50 -4.70 -3.24
N SER A 71 -5.99 -3.70 -2.52
CA SER A 71 -7.24 -3.01 -2.77
C SER A 71 -7.03 -1.71 -3.54
N SER A 72 -8.00 -1.36 -4.38
CA SER A 72 -8.16 -0.04 -4.98
C SER A 72 -9.28 0.67 -4.24
N PHE A 73 -9.05 1.93 -3.85
CA PHE A 73 -10.05 2.76 -3.19
C PHE A 73 -10.53 3.84 -4.15
N LYS A 74 -11.85 3.96 -4.30
CA LYS A 74 -12.48 4.96 -5.15
C LYS A 74 -13.73 5.53 -4.53
N VAL A 75 -14.07 6.75 -4.92
CA VAL A 75 -15.33 7.40 -4.54
C VAL A 75 -15.91 8.09 -5.76
N LYS A 76 -17.24 8.04 -5.92
CA LYS A 76 -17.92 8.84 -6.95
C LYS A 76 -17.91 10.29 -6.50
N ALA A 77 -17.61 11.20 -7.43
CA ALA A 77 -17.66 12.62 -7.13
C ALA A 77 -19.06 13.08 -6.68
N SER A 78 -20.12 12.39 -7.14
CA SER A 78 -21.51 12.63 -6.73
C SER A 78 -21.78 12.36 -5.25
N ASP A 79 -21.01 11.45 -4.65
CA ASP A 79 -21.23 10.97 -3.28
C ASP A 79 -20.53 11.89 -2.26
N LEU A 80 -19.65 12.77 -2.74
CA LEU A 80 -19.05 13.84 -1.96
C LEU A 80 -20.07 14.97 -1.86
N LYS A 81 -20.65 15.16 -0.66
CA LYS A 81 -21.60 16.24 -0.38
C LYS A 81 -20.99 17.56 -0.86
N LYS A 82 -21.58 18.23 -1.87
CA LYS A 82 -21.14 19.57 -2.27
C LYS A 82 -21.25 20.49 -1.05
N GLN A 83 -20.16 20.69 -0.34
CA GLN A 83 -20.11 21.76 0.65
C GLN A 83 -20.18 23.07 -0.14
N VAL A 84 -21.25 23.83 0.09
CA VAL A 84 -21.36 25.21 -0.37
C VAL A 84 -20.25 25.98 0.34
N THR A 85 -19.08 26.01 -0.27
CA THR A 85 -17.93 26.70 0.30
C THR A 85 -18.02 28.18 -0.09
N PRO A 86 -17.90 29.11 0.87
CA PRO A 86 -17.67 30.51 0.54
C PRO A 86 -16.38 30.61 -0.27
N LYS A 87 -16.29 31.64 -1.12
CA LYS A 87 -15.12 32.00 -1.93
C LYS A 87 -13.81 31.63 -1.22
N SER A 88 -13.15 30.57 -1.65
CA SER A 88 -11.97 30.05 -0.97
C SER A 88 -10.85 31.08 -1.04
N THR A 89 -10.20 31.32 0.11
CA THR A 89 -8.99 32.14 0.16
C THR A 89 -7.79 31.24 -0.05
N LEU A 90 -6.81 31.73 -0.81
CA LEU A 90 -5.57 30.99 -1.05
C LEU A 90 -4.85 30.81 0.29
N ARG A 91 -4.79 29.57 0.79
CA ARG A 91 -4.10 29.22 2.03
C ARG A 91 -2.91 28.32 1.73
N LYS A 92 -1.80 28.56 2.42
CA LYS A 92 -0.67 27.62 2.41
C LYS A 92 -1.10 26.33 3.12
N LEU A 93 -0.89 25.19 2.49
CA LEU A 93 -1.09 23.89 3.13
C LEU A 93 0.04 23.68 4.15
N ASP A 94 -0.32 23.38 5.39
CA ASP A 94 0.63 22.96 6.42
C ASP A 94 0.61 21.43 6.54
N VAL A 95 1.74 20.80 6.20
CA VAL A 95 1.90 19.34 6.19
C VAL A 95 2.16 18.76 7.58
N ASN A 96 2.39 19.61 8.60
CA ASN A 96 2.61 19.18 9.98
C ASN A 96 1.29 19.07 10.77
N ILE A 97 0.17 19.49 10.19
CA ILE A 97 -1.16 19.38 10.76
C ILE A 97 -1.89 18.27 10.00
N GLN A 98 -2.69 17.46 10.71
CA GLN A 98 -3.53 16.46 10.05
C GLN A 98 -4.34 17.12 8.93
N ALA A 99 -4.13 16.65 7.71
CA ALA A 99 -4.71 17.26 6.53
C ALA A 99 -6.20 16.92 6.46
N ASN A 100 -7.05 17.93 6.35
CA ASN A 100 -8.45 17.72 5.98
C ASN A 100 -8.53 17.29 4.51
N LEU A 101 -8.43 15.98 4.26
CA LEU A 101 -8.49 15.39 2.94
C LEU A 101 -9.83 15.69 2.24
N GLU A 102 -10.94 15.67 2.97
CA GLU A 102 -12.28 16.05 2.48
C GLU A 102 -12.27 17.44 1.87
N GLY A 103 -11.77 18.41 2.64
CA GLY A 103 -11.61 19.78 2.19
C GLY A 103 -10.70 19.90 0.97
N ILE A 104 -9.58 19.17 0.91
CA ILE A 104 -8.66 19.24 -0.24
C ILE A 104 -9.33 18.67 -1.49
N VAL A 105 -9.92 17.48 -1.41
CA VAL A 105 -10.58 16.82 -2.54
C VAL A 105 -11.71 17.70 -3.07
N HIS A 106 -12.50 18.34 -2.21
CA HIS A 106 -13.56 19.27 -2.64
C HIS A 106 -13.07 20.45 -3.47
N HIS A 107 -11.82 20.90 -3.28
CA HIS A 107 -11.24 21.98 -4.09
C HIS A 107 -10.61 21.48 -5.40
N LEU A 108 -10.39 20.18 -5.54
CA LEU A 108 -9.81 19.57 -6.74
C LEU A 108 -10.90 19.07 -7.72
N ILE A 109 -12.10 18.74 -7.22
CA ILE A 109 -13.20 18.28 -8.06
C ILE A 109 -13.84 19.41 -8.87
N SER A 110 -14.20 19.11 -10.10
CA SER A 110 -15.04 19.92 -10.98
C SER A 110 -16.35 19.20 -11.29
N ASP A 111 -17.30 19.90 -11.93
CA ASP A 111 -18.56 19.26 -12.39
C ASP A 111 -18.33 18.16 -13.45
N GLU A 112 -17.17 18.12 -14.10
CA GLU A 112 -16.79 17.07 -15.05
C GLU A 112 -16.18 15.83 -14.36
N THR A 113 -15.79 15.97 -13.09
CA THR A 113 -15.17 14.89 -12.33
C THR A 113 -16.22 13.84 -12.00
N LYS A 114 -15.98 12.59 -12.41
CA LYS A 114 -16.92 11.47 -12.16
C LYS A 114 -16.47 10.58 -11.01
N MET A 115 -15.19 10.25 -11.00
CA MET A 115 -14.58 9.30 -10.07
C MET A 115 -13.27 9.85 -9.55
N ILE A 116 -13.01 9.63 -8.27
CA ILE A 116 -11.71 9.88 -7.64
C ILE A 116 -11.13 8.52 -7.25
N HIS A 117 -9.88 8.30 -7.63
CA HIS A 117 -9.11 7.12 -7.27
C HIS A 117 -8.05 7.53 -6.25
N PHE A 118 -7.99 6.83 -5.12
CA PHE A 118 -6.95 7.05 -4.12
C PHE A 118 -5.81 6.07 -4.35
N SER A 119 -4.59 6.60 -4.48
CA SER A 119 -3.35 5.82 -4.63
C SER A 119 -2.66 5.54 -3.29
N PHE A 120 -3.38 5.76 -2.18
CA PHE A 120 -2.99 5.50 -0.81
C PHE A 120 -4.25 5.10 -0.04
N MET A 121 -4.10 4.47 1.14
CA MET A 121 -5.24 4.10 1.96
C MET A 121 -5.87 5.37 2.58
N PRO A 122 -7.10 5.75 2.18
CA PRO A 122 -7.77 6.93 2.73
C PRO A 122 -8.21 6.68 4.17
N GLU A 123 -8.35 7.75 4.96
CA GLU A 123 -8.95 7.65 6.30
C GLU A 123 -10.41 7.18 6.19
N ARG A 124 -10.82 6.21 7.02
CA ARG A 124 -12.12 5.53 6.94
C ARG A 124 -13.33 6.40 7.28
N ASP A 125 -13.11 7.62 7.75
CA ASP A 125 -14.17 8.57 8.10
C ASP A 125 -14.86 9.17 6.86
N TYR A 126 -14.33 8.91 5.66
CA TYR A 126 -15.01 9.18 4.41
C TYR A 126 -16.15 8.18 4.16
N GLU A 127 -17.38 8.59 4.47
CA GLU A 127 -18.58 7.88 4.03
C GLU A 127 -18.54 7.69 2.50
N ASN A 128 -18.88 6.48 2.02
CA ASN A 128 -19.03 6.11 0.59
C ASN A 128 -17.75 5.73 -0.19
N ILE A 129 -16.60 5.52 0.46
CA ILE A 129 -15.45 4.91 -0.22
C ILE A 129 -15.76 3.45 -0.58
N GLN A 130 -15.56 3.12 -1.85
CA GLN A 130 -15.66 1.76 -2.38
C GLN A 130 -14.26 1.16 -2.45
N SER A 131 -14.12 -0.05 -1.91
CA SER A 131 -12.93 -0.89 -2.02
C SER A 131 -13.19 -2.02 -3.02
N GLU A 132 -12.24 -2.26 -3.92
CA GLU A 132 -12.25 -3.40 -4.83
C GLU A 132 -10.86 -4.00 -4.98
N PRO A 133 -10.70 -5.28 -5.33
CA PRO A 133 -9.39 -5.85 -5.63
C PRO A 133 -8.70 -5.07 -6.75
N ARG A 134 -7.43 -4.70 -6.55
CA ARG A 134 -6.61 -3.98 -7.52
C ARG A 134 -6.17 -4.92 -8.64
N THR A 135 -6.62 -4.68 -9.86
CA THR A 135 -6.31 -5.56 -11.01
C THR A 135 -5.20 -5.02 -11.93
N GLU A 136 -4.70 -3.81 -11.68
CA GLU A 136 -3.82 -3.05 -12.59
C GLU A 136 -2.38 -2.90 -12.06
N SER A 137 -1.83 -3.94 -11.44
CA SER A 137 -0.43 -3.94 -10.98
C SER A 137 0.38 -5.01 -11.71
N ASP A 138 1.51 -4.61 -12.28
CA ASP A 138 2.51 -5.54 -12.85
C ASP A 138 3.25 -6.33 -11.75
N ASP A 139 3.24 -5.79 -10.53
CA ASP A 139 3.86 -6.38 -9.35
C ASP A 139 2.83 -7.02 -8.44
N ILE A 140 3.22 -8.14 -7.84
CA ILE A 140 2.43 -8.92 -6.91
C ILE A 140 3.00 -8.71 -5.51
N LEU A 141 2.13 -8.24 -4.59
CA LEU A 141 2.45 -8.09 -3.18
C LEU A 141 2.56 -9.46 -2.51
N PHE A 142 3.67 -9.67 -1.82
CA PHE A 142 3.90 -10.81 -0.94
C PHE A 142 4.06 -10.33 0.49
N VAL A 143 3.35 -10.95 1.43
CA VAL A 143 3.41 -10.64 2.86
C VAL A 143 3.72 -11.91 3.63
N ARG A 144 4.69 -11.84 4.54
CA ARG A 144 4.96 -12.86 5.54
C ARG A 144 4.49 -12.33 6.89
N PRO A 145 3.33 -12.76 7.39
CA PRO A 145 2.79 -12.26 8.64
C PRO A 145 3.57 -12.83 9.83
N ASN A 146 3.83 -11.99 10.83
CA ASN A 146 4.03 -12.46 12.20
C ASN A 146 2.80 -12.15 13.07
N LEU A 147 2.11 -11.02 12.82
CA LEU A 147 1.02 -10.51 13.68
C LEU A 147 -0.20 -9.92 12.93
N ILE A 148 -0.20 -9.85 11.60
CA ILE A 148 -1.36 -9.35 10.84
C ILE A 148 -2.48 -10.40 10.89
N GLU A 149 -3.57 -10.11 11.63
CA GLU A 149 -4.87 -10.72 11.37
C GLU A 149 -5.21 -10.50 9.90
N ARG A 150 -5.80 -11.50 9.22
CA ARG A 150 -6.07 -11.48 7.77
C ARG A 150 -7.06 -10.38 7.38
N GLU A 151 -6.63 -9.12 7.43
CA GLU A 151 -7.39 -7.98 6.97
C GLU A 151 -7.40 -8.00 5.44
N LYS A 152 -8.60 -7.80 4.88
CA LYS A 152 -8.89 -8.05 3.46
C LYS A 152 -8.64 -6.85 2.56
N GLU A 153 -8.31 -5.70 3.13
CA GLU A 153 -8.22 -4.44 2.40
C GLU A 153 -6.93 -3.70 2.75
N ILE A 154 -5.89 -3.91 1.95
CA ILE A 154 -4.58 -3.27 2.11
C ILE A 154 -4.24 -2.58 0.79
N LEU A 155 -3.78 -1.33 0.86
CA LEU A 155 -3.17 -0.64 -0.28
C LEU A 155 -1.86 -0.02 0.19
N PHE A 156 -0.75 -0.42 -0.41
CA PHE A 156 0.48 0.34 -0.28
C PHE A 156 0.47 1.51 -1.25
N PRO A 157 1.05 2.67 -0.87
CA PRO A 157 1.21 3.77 -1.81
C PRO A 157 1.92 3.32 -3.08
N LEU A 158 1.57 3.91 -4.23
CA LEU A 158 2.25 3.62 -5.50
C LEU A 158 3.78 3.73 -5.40
N THR A 159 4.28 4.65 -4.57
CA THR A 159 5.71 4.86 -4.33
C THR A 159 6.40 3.72 -3.57
N ALA A 160 5.66 2.75 -3.02
CA ALA A 160 6.20 1.57 -2.37
C ALA A 160 6.53 0.43 -3.36
N HIS A 161 5.99 0.51 -4.57
CA HIS A 161 6.29 -0.40 -5.67
C HIS A 161 7.66 -0.04 -6.28
N ALA A 162 8.32 -1.00 -6.92
CA ALA A 162 9.70 -0.88 -7.39
C ALA A 162 9.80 -0.57 -8.90
#